data_AF-A0A7Y6XAM3-F1
#
_entry.id   AF-A0A7Y6XAM3-F1
#
_cell.length_a   1.000
_cell.length_b   1.000
_cell.length_c   1.000
_cell.angle_alpha   90.00
_cell.angle_beta   90.00
_cell.angle_gamma   90.00
#
_symmetry.space_group_name_H-M   'P 1'
#
loop_
_entity.id
_entity.type
_entity.pdbx_description
1 polymer ?
#
loop_
_entity_poly.entity_id
_entity_poly.type
_entity_poly.pdbx_seq_one_letter_code
_entity_poly.pdbx_strand_id
1 'polypeptide(L)'
;MGVLRKLAWGFLVLGAVGCSSSRQAVKADAAQPGTGGSGKMEALTTSVSGPYVDEELGFEIIRPSDEWQLDVSNERTPEGLAIPVVLRHASSGAQVVLQVAPAVATPTQFAERLAEGLRQQPGFITTDPVPLSLSDTAVGFSFKVGDNVHGRVAVRDGQEGRVLMMLATWPAQAVPGDLLNVDALIEGIRPLPNRKPPPSKVPQAAAP
;
A
#
# COMPACT_ATOMS: atom_id res chain seq x y z
N MET A 1 35.04 -10.29 -5.17
CA MET A 1 34.70 -9.24 -4.17
C MET A 1 33.54 -8.43 -4.75
N GLY A 2 32.31 -8.75 -4.37
CA GLY A 2 31.10 -8.11 -4.89
C GLY A 2 30.48 -7.22 -3.82
N VAL A 3 30.29 -5.94 -4.15
CA VAL A 3 29.87 -4.89 -3.22
C VAL A 3 28.37 -5.02 -2.92
N LEU A 4 28.00 -5.35 -1.67
CA LEU A 4 26.62 -5.31 -1.21
C LEU A 4 26.13 -3.86 -1.11
N ARG A 5 25.19 -3.48 -1.99
CA ARG A 5 24.43 -2.24 -1.84
C ARG A 5 23.31 -2.47 -0.81
N LYS A 6 23.51 -1.97 0.41
CA LYS A 6 22.50 -1.87 1.45
C LYS A 6 21.51 -0.75 1.07
N LEU A 7 20.26 -1.10 0.79
CA LEU A 7 19.17 -0.13 0.69
C LEU A 7 18.70 0.19 2.10
N ALA A 8 19.12 1.36 2.61
CA ALA A 8 18.67 1.91 3.87
C ALA A 8 17.31 2.60 3.65
N TRP A 9 16.26 2.10 4.29
CA TRP A 9 14.97 2.75 4.36
C TRP A 9 15.02 3.82 5.46
N GLY A 10 15.12 5.09 5.06
CA GLY A 10 15.13 6.23 5.96
C GLY A 10 13.72 6.56 6.45
N PHE A 11 13.50 6.41 7.76
CA PHE A 11 12.31 6.89 8.44
C PHE A 11 12.34 8.41 8.59
N LEU A 12 11.31 9.09 8.08
CA LEU A 12 11.01 10.48 8.39
C LEU A 12 10.50 10.59 9.84
N VAL A 13 11.37 11.08 10.71
CA VAL A 13 11.02 11.55 12.06
C VAL A 13 10.40 12.94 11.92
N LEU A 14 9.08 13.03 11.97
CA LEU A 14 8.38 14.30 12.18
C LEU A 14 8.42 14.63 13.67
N GLY A 15 9.33 15.53 14.00
CA GLY A 15 9.54 16.06 15.33
C GLY A 15 8.32 16.84 15.85
N ALA A 16 8.15 16.72 17.16
CA ALA A 16 7.20 17.47 17.97
C ALA A 16 7.43 18.99 17.83
N VAL A 17 6.35 19.72 17.56
CA VAL A 17 6.26 21.15 17.88
C VAL A 17 5.06 21.32 18.81
N GLY A 18 5.35 21.49 20.09
CA GLY A 18 4.38 21.82 21.12
C GLY A 18 3.83 23.22 20.90
N CYS A 19 2.51 23.34 20.83
CA CYS A 19 1.82 24.62 20.95
C CYS A 19 1.56 24.89 22.44
N SER A 20 2.41 25.71 23.06
CA SER A 20 2.06 26.42 24.30
C SER A 20 2.06 27.91 24.04
N SER A 21 0.97 28.54 24.45
CA SER A 21 0.53 29.89 24.11
C SER A 21 1.33 30.97 24.83
N SER A 22 1.68 32.05 24.14
CA SER A 22 1.92 33.37 24.75
C SER A 22 1.68 34.47 23.73
N ARG A 23 0.72 35.35 24.04
CA ARG A 23 0.39 36.58 23.32
C ARG A 23 1.56 37.56 23.38
N GLN A 24 1.93 38.14 22.24
CA GLN A 24 2.40 39.52 22.21
C GLN A 24 2.05 40.17 20.87
N ALA A 25 1.34 41.29 20.97
CA ALA A 25 0.87 42.10 19.87
C ALA A 25 2.02 42.87 19.24
N VAL A 26 2.10 42.87 17.90
CA VAL A 26 2.89 43.85 17.15
C VAL A 26 2.01 44.46 16.06
N LYS A 27 2.13 45.78 16.01
CA LYS A 27 1.42 46.80 15.26
C LYS A 27 1.46 46.55 13.74
N ALA A 28 0.35 46.89 13.09
CA ALA A 28 0.16 46.87 11.66
C ALA A 28 1.16 47.80 10.94
N ASP A 29 1.75 47.29 9.85
CA ASP A 29 2.13 48.12 8.71
C ASP A 29 1.87 47.34 7.41
N ALA A 30 1.35 48.05 6.43
CA ALA A 30 0.71 47.52 5.24
C ALA A 30 1.67 47.49 4.06
N ALA A 31 1.74 46.37 3.32
CA ALA A 31 2.02 46.38 1.88
C ALA A 31 1.84 44.99 1.23
N GLN A 32 0.88 44.93 0.31
CA GLN A 32 0.75 44.07 -0.88
C GLN A 32 0.68 42.53 -0.72
N PRO A 33 -0.48 41.90 -1.03
CA PRO A 33 -0.51 40.48 -1.34
C PRO A 33 0.03 40.25 -2.76
N GLY A 34 1.25 39.72 -2.83
CA GLY A 34 1.73 39.06 -4.03
C GLY A 34 0.87 37.84 -4.34
N THR A 35 0.45 37.72 -5.60
CA THR A 35 -0.20 36.54 -6.16
C THR A 35 0.79 35.37 -6.22
N GLY A 36 0.93 34.67 -5.10
CA GLY A 36 1.57 33.37 -5.01
C GLY A 36 0.50 32.29 -4.99
N GLY A 37 0.14 31.77 -6.17
CA GLY A 37 -0.70 30.59 -6.29
C GLY A 37 0.06 29.39 -5.74
N SER A 38 -0.08 29.13 -4.44
CA SER A 38 0.23 27.82 -3.88
C SER A 38 -0.66 26.82 -4.60
N GLY A 39 -0.06 26.04 -5.49
CA GLY A 39 -0.67 24.86 -6.06
C GLY A 39 -1.10 23.98 -4.90
N LYS A 40 -2.37 24.09 -4.54
CA LYS A 40 -3.05 23.12 -3.71
C LYS A 40 -3.03 21.87 -4.58
N MET A 41 -2.08 21.00 -4.30
CA MET A 41 -2.03 19.66 -4.87
C MET A 41 -3.27 18.97 -4.32
N GLU A 42 -4.38 19.13 -5.05
CA GLU A 42 -5.56 18.32 -4.88
C GLU A 42 -5.13 16.91 -5.27
N ALA A 43 -4.70 16.14 -4.28
CA ALA A 43 -4.86 14.70 -4.35
C ALA A 43 -6.34 14.51 -4.72
N LEU A 44 -6.61 14.06 -5.94
CA LEU A 44 -7.96 13.76 -6.40
C LEU A 44 -8.50 12.65 -5.50
N THR A 45 -9.18 13.02 -4.42
CA THR A 45 -10.00 12.13 -3.62
C THR A 45 -11.21 11.78 -4.47
N THR A 46 -11.01 10.90 -5.45
CA THR A 46 -12.10 10.45 -6.31
C THR A 46 -12.86 9.41 -5.52
N SER A 47 -14.00 9.80 -4.95
CA SER A 47 -15.00 8.87 -4.44
C SER A 47 -15.64 8.13 -5.63
N VAL A 48 -14.90 7.24 -6.27
CA VAL A 48 -15.41 6.39 -7.35
C VAL A 48 -16.38 5.40 -6.70
N SER A 49 -17.64 5.36 -7.13
CA SER A 49 -18.54 4.27 -6.75
C SER A 49 -18.20 3.05 -7.63
N GLY A 50 -17.98 1.88 -7.01
CA GLY A 50 -17.58 0.65 -7.70
C GLY A 50 -16.15 0.18 -7.38
N PRO A 51 -15.71 -0.95 -7.98
CA PRO A 51 -14.36 -1.47 -7.83
C PRO A 51 -13.35 -0.51 -8.47
N TYR A 52 -12.21 -0.32 -7.81
CA TYR A 52 -11.07 0.36 -8.42
C TYR A 52 -10.25 -0.66 -9.22
N VAL A 53 -9.90 -0.34 -10.45
CA VAL A 53 -9.17 -1.24 -11.34
C VAL A 53 -7.94 -0.51 -11.90
N ASP A 54 -6.78 -1.16 -11.78
CA ASP A 54 -5.54 -0.73 -12.40
C ASP A 54 -5.11 -1.80 -13.41
N GLU A 55 -5.41 -1.56 -14.70
CA GLU A 55 -5.06 -2.50 -15.77
C GLU A 55 -3.54 -2.55 -16.04
N GLU A 56 -2.79 -1.48 -15.73
CA GLU A 56 -1.34 -1.44 -15.96
C GLU A 56 -0.59 -2.29 -14.92
N LEU A 57 -1.01 -2.20 -13.66
CA LEU A 57 -0.45 -2.98 -12.56
C LEU A 57 -1.15 -4.33 -12.36
N GLY A 58 -2.27 -4.55 -13.05
CA GLY A 58 -2.92 -5.86 -13.17
C GLY A 58 -3.72 -6.28 -11.94
N PHE A 59 -4.37 -5.35 -11.24
CA PHE A 59 -5.18 -5.66 -10.06
C PHE A 59 -6.51 -4.90 -10.02
N GLU A 60 -7.41 -5.41 -9.19
CA GLU A 60 -8.65 -4.75 -8.78
C GLU A 60 -8.77 -4.68 -7.25
N ILE A 61 -9.50 -3.68 -6.76
CA ILE A 61 -9.84 -3.50 -5.36
C ILE A 61 -11.34 -3.35 -5.22
N ILE A 62 -11.96 -4.35 -4.58
CA ILE A 62 -13.36 -4.33 -4.18
C ILE A 62 -13.41 -3.89 -2.71
N ARG A 63 -13.84 -2.65 -2.47
CA ARG A 63 -13.95 -2.13 -1.09
C ARG A 63 -15.16 -2.75 -0.39
N PRO A 64 -15.04 -3.15 0.89
CA PRO A 64 -16.15 -3.71 1.66
C PRO A 64 -17.21 -2.67 2.02
N SER A 65 -16.84 -1.39 2.08
CA SER A 65 -17.75 -0.25 2.28
C SER A 65 -17.20 1.01 1.59
N ASP A 66 -18.04 2.03 1.46
CA ASP A 66 -17.68 3.37 0.96
C ASP A 66 -16.85 4.20 1.95
N GLU A 67 -16.76 3.75 3.21
CA GLU A 67 -15.96 4.36 4.27
C GLU A 67 -14.44 4.25 4.04
N TRP A 68 -14.01 3.34 3.15
CA TRP A 68 -12.63 3.22 2.74
C TRP A 68 -12.27 4.28 1.69
N GLN A 69 -11.50 5.27 2.11
CA GLN A 69 -10.95 6.31 1.26
C GLN A 69 -9.77 5.74 0.48
N LEU A 70 -9.79 5.92 -0.83
CA LEU A 70 -8.76 5.43 -1.74
C LEU A 70 -7.89 6.61 -2.18
N ASP A 71 -6.60 6.48 -1.93
CA ASP A 71 -5.57 7.44 -2.30
C ASP A 71 -4.59 6.76 -3.25
N VAL A 72 -4.71 7.11 -4.52
CA VAL A 72 -3.82 6.68 -5.60
C VAL A 72 -3.08 7.90 -6.10
N SER A 73 -1.75 7.84 -6.12
CA SER A 73 -0.97 8.80 -6.88
C SER A 73 -0.54 8.16 -8.20
N ASN A 74 -0.75 8.88 -9.30
CA ASN A 74 -0.24 8.49 -10.61
C ASN A 74 1.26 8.82 -10.78
N GLU A 75 1.90 9.36 -9.75
CA GLU A 75 3.33 9.67 -9.80
C GLU A 75 4.14 8.37 -9.65
N ARG A 76 5.22 8.28 -10.43
CA ARG A 76 6.24 7.24 -10.28
C ARG A 76 7.39 7.86 -9.51
N THR A 77 8.00 7.10 -8.61
CA THR A 77 9.27 7.53 -8.03
C THR A 77 10.30 7.71 -9.15
N PRO A 78 11.35 8.53 -8.97
CA PRO A 78 12.41 8.72 -9.97
C PRO A 78 13.07 7.41 -10.44
N GLU A 79 12.99 6.35 -9.63
CA GLU A 79 13.47 5.00 -9.91
C GLU A 79 12.46 4.15 -10.72
N GLY A 80 11.31 4.72 -11.10
CA GLY A 80 10.26 4.07 -11.87
C GLY A 80 9.31 3.21 -11.05
N LEU A 81 9.32 3.30 -9.71
CA LEU A 81 8.41 2.54 -8.85
C LEU A 81 7.05 3.24 -8.78
N ALA A 82 5.96 2.50 -8.96
CA ALA A 82 4.61 3.03 -8.77
C ALA A 82 4.41 3.40 -7.29
N ILE A 83 3.82 4.58 -7.04
CA ILE A 83 3.44 4.95 -5.67
C ILE A 83 2.41 3.95 -5.15
N PRO A 84 2.59 3.45 -3.92
CA PRO A 84 1.66 2.48 -3.36
C PRO A 84 0.23 3.01 -3.34
N VAL A 85 -0.72 2.14 -3.65
CA VAL A 85 -2.14 2.44 -3.44
C VAL A 85 -2.42 2.37 -1.94
N VAL A 86 -3.01 3.44 -1.39
CA VAL A 86 -3.32 3.53 0.03
C VAL A 86 -4.83 3.58 0.23
N LEU A 87 -5.35 2.70 1.07
CA LEU A 87 -6.72 2.72 1.54
C LEU A 87 -6.77 3.10 3.01
N ARG A 88 -7.61 4.07 3.38
CA ARG A 88 -7.76 4.57 4.74
C ARG A 88 -9.19 4.41 5.22
N HIS A 89 -9.37 3.92 6.43
CA HIS A 89 -10.66 3.85 7.10
C HIS A 89 -10.69 4.87 8.24
N ALA A 90 -11.32 6.01 7.98
CA ALA A 90 -11.21 7.20 8.84
C ALA A 90 -11.74 6.98 10.28
N SER A 91 -12.79 6.17 10.43
CA SER A 91 -13.44 5.93 11.73
C SER A 91 -12.59 5.06 12.66
N SER A 92 -11.88 4.05 12.12
CA SER A 92 -11.04 3.15 12.92
C SER A 92 -9.55 3.53 12.94
N GLY A 93 -9.12 4.42 12.02
CA GLY A 93 -7.71 4.71 11.79
C GLY A 93 -6.95 3.57 11.12
N ALA A 94 -7.65 2.56 10.59
CA ALA A 94 -7.02 1.49 9.84
C ALA A 94 -6.54 1.98 8.47
N GLN A 95 -5.43 1.39 8.00
CA GLN A 95 -4.86 1.66 6.69
C GLN A 95 -4.42 0.36 6.05
N VAL A 96 -4.64 0.24 4.74
CA VAL A 96 -4.09 -0.84 3.91
C VAL A 96 -3.27 -0.21 2.80
N VAL A 97 -2.02 -0.63 2.70
CA VAL A 97 -1.10 -0.22 1.64
C VAL A 97 -0.91 -1.39 0.70
N LEU A 98 -1.26 -1.21 -0.58
CA LEU A 98 -1.02 -2.16 -1.64
C LEU A 98 0.22 -1.75 -2.43
N GLN A 99 1.19 -2.65 -2.48
CA GLN A 99 2.38 -2.55 -3.31
C GLN A 99 2.40 -3.65 -4.36
N VAL A 100 2.76 -3.28 -5.57
CA VAL A 100 2.94 -4.20 -6.69
C VAL A 100 4.42 -4.23 -7.05
N ALA A 101 5.02 -5.41 -7.06
CA ALA A 101 6.44 -5.59 -7.35
C ALA A 101 6.67 -6.71 -8.37
N PRO A 102 7.81 -6.72 -9.09
CA PRO A 102 8.19 -7.86 -9.91
C PRO A 102 8.39 -9.14 -9.05
N ALA A 103 7.96 -10.29 -9.55
CA ALA A 103 8.07 -11.59 -8.90
C ALA A 103 9.49 -12.18 -9.04
N VAL A 104 10.49 -11.47 -8.53
CA VAL A 104 11.89 -11.95 -8.46
C VAL A 104 12.09 -13.07 -7.42
N ALA A 105 11.06 -13.35 -6.63
CA ALA A 105 10.98 -14.38 -5.59
C ALA A 105 9.52 -14.84 -5.44
N THR A 106 9.29 -15.98 -4.79
CA THR A 106 7.92 -16.48 -4.53
C THR A 106 7.23 -15.65 -3.43
N PRO A 107 5.88 -15.64 -3.36
CA PRO A 107 5.16 -14.97 -2.27
C PRO A 107 5.63 -15.39 -0.87
N THR A 108 5.90 -16.68 -0.66
CA THR A 108 6.47 -17.22 0.59
C THR A 108 7.83 -16.58 0.90
N GLN A 109 8.75 -16.55 -0.07
CA GLN A 109 10.08 -15.96 0.12
C GLN A 109 10.01 -14.45 0.41
N PHE A 110 9.08 -13.74 -0.24
CA PHE A 110 8.82 -12.34 0.10
C PHE A 110 8.35 -12.20 1.54
N ALA A 111 7.33 -12.96 1.95
CA ALA A 111 6.78 -12.91 3.30
C ALA A 111 7.82 -13.25 4.38
N GLU A 112 8.64 -14.28 4.17
CA GLU A 112 9.75 -14.66 5.07
C GLU A 112 10.78 -13.53 5.22
N ARG A 113 11.22 -12.95 4.11
CA ARG A 113 12.20 -11.84 4.13
C ARG A 113 11.64 -10.59 4.78
N LEU A 114 10.36 -10.29 4.55
CA LEU A 114 9.65 -9.18 5.19
C LEU A 114 9.51 -9.41 6.69
N ALA A 115 9.06 -10.59 7.11
CA ALA A 115 8.90 -10.94 8.53
C ALA A 115 10.25 -10.86 9.27
N GLU A 116 11.31 -11.39 8.68
CA GLU A 116 12.66 -11.33 9.25
C GLU A 116 13.22 -9.91 9.27
N GLY A 117 13.05 -9.15 8.19
CA GLY A 117 13.49 -7.75 8.12
C GLY A 117 12.80 -6.86 9.17
N LEU A 118 11.50 -7.08 9.40
CA LEU A 118 10.73 -6.38 10.42
C LEU A 118 11.13 -6.82 11.83
N ARG A 119 11.38 -8.12 12.07
CA ARG A 119 11.82 -8.65 13.36
C ARG A 119 13.14 -8.04 13.84
N GLN A 120 14.00 -7.63 12.91
CA GLN A 120 15.26 -6.96 13.21
C GLN A 120 15.09 -5.48 13.60
N GLN A 121 13.90 -4.90 13.42
CA GLN A 121 13.63 -3.51 13.78
C GLN A 121 13.21 -3.39 15.26
N PRO A 122 13.75 -2.42 16.01
CA PRO A 122 13.33 -2.18 17.39
C PRO A 122 11.81 -1.92 17.50
N GLY A 123 11.18 -2.59 18.46
CA GLY A 123 9.75 -2.41 18.75
C GLY A 123 8.80 -3.23 17.89
N PHE A 124 9.30 -3.98 16.90
CA PHE A 124 8.49 -4.90 16.10
C PHE A 124 8.46 -6.31 16.71
N ILE A 125 7.26 -6.88 16.78
CA ILE A 125 7.04 -8.29 17.11
C ILE A 125 6.28 -8.90 15.95
N THR A 126 6.82 -9.96 15.33
CA THR A 126 6.24 -10.61 14.15
C THR A 126 5.93 -12.08 14.43
N THR A 127 4.83 -12.59 13.87
CA THR A 127 4.61 -14.03 13.74
C THR A 127 5.38 -14.58 12.55
N ASP A 128 5.50 -15.90 12.46
CA ASP A 128 6.00 -16.53 11.24
C ASP A 128 4.95 -16.48 10.11
N PRO A 129 5.39 -16.46 8.84
CA PRO A 129 4.49 -16.54 7.70
C PRO A 129 3.69 -17.85 7.66
N VAL A 130 2.40 -17.74 7.39
CA VAL A 130 1.47 -18.88 7.25
C VAL A 130 0.62 -18.72 5.99
N PRO A 131 0.16 -19.83 5.37
CA PRO A 131 -0.75 -19.77 4.23
C PRO A 131 -2.05 -19.01 4.56
N LEU A 132 -2.59 -18.30 3.58
CA LEU A 132 -3.85 -17.55 3.69
C LEU A 132 -4.91 -18.11 2.73
N SER A 133 -6.17 -18.04 3.14
CA SER A 133 -7.33 -18.44 2.33
C SER A 133 -7.68 -17.43 1.20
N LEU A 134 -6.68 -16.76 0.63
CA LEU A 134 -6.84 -15.82 -0.50
C LEU A 134 -6.56 -16.50 -1.85
N SER A 135 -5.62 -17.44 -1.86
CA SER A 135 -5.23 -18.31 -2.97
C SER A 135 -4.22 -19.34 -2.48
N ASP A 136 -3.97 -20.40 -3.26
CA ASP A 136 -3.02 -21.47 -2.90
C ASP A 136 -1.59 -20.99 -2.67
N THR A 137 -1.22 -19.84 -3.24
CA THR A 137 0.11 -19.22 -3.10
C THR A 137 0.14 -18.06 -2.12
N ALA A 138 -0.99 -17.69 -1.51
CA ALA A 138 -1.05 -16.55 -0.61
C ALA A 138 -0.47 -16.92 0.77
N VAL A 139 0.39 -16.05 1.29
CA VAL A 139 1.05 -16.21 2.59
C VAL A 139 1.01 -14.89 3.33
N GLY A 140 0.87 -14.92 4.65
CA GLY A 140 0.87 -13.72 5.46
C GLY A 140 1.35 -13.94 6.87
N PHE A 141 1.60 -12.85 7.58
CA PHE A 141 1.97 -12.87 8.99
C PHE A 141 1.39 -11.64 9.68
N SER A 142 1.28 -11.71 11.00
CA SER A 142 0.88 -10.57 11.82
C SER A 142 2.09 -9.92 12.46
N PHE A 143 1.99 -8.64 12.73
CA PHE A 143 3.00 -7.92 13.51
C PHE A 143 2.37 -6.91 14.46
N LYS A 144 3.16 -6.47 15.44
CA LYS A 144 2.84 -5.37 16.35
C LYS A 144 4.01 -4.40 16.42
N VAL A 145 3.71 -3.13 16.62
CA VAL A 145 4.71 -2.06 16.85
C VAL A 145 4.43 -1.41 18.18
N GLY A 146 5.27 -1.73 19.17
CA GLY A 146 4.98 -1.45 20.57
C GLY A 146 3.60 -1.99 20.98
N ASP A 147 2.91 -1.24 21.83
CA ASP A 147 1.58 -1.62 22.34
C ASP A 147 0.42 -0.93 21.61
N ASN A 148 0.72 -0.07 20.62
CA ASN A 148 -0.26 0.86 20.05
C ASN A 148 -0.74 0.48 18.65
N VAL A 149 0.05 -0.29 17.90
CA VAL A 149 -0.25 -0.60 16.50
C VAL A 149 -0.17 -2.10 16.27
N HIS A 150 -1.22 -2.64 15.68
CA HIS A 150 -1.25 -3.98 15.13
C HIS A 150 -1.19 -3.89 13.61
N GLY A 151 -0.69 -4.95 12.99
CA GLY A 151 -0.70 -5.05 11.55
C GLY A 151 -0.68 -6.48 11.04
N ARG A 152 -0.98 -6.59 9.76
CA ARG A 152 -0.97 -7.84 9.00
C ARG A 152 -0.34 -7.60 7.65
N VAL A 153 0.48 -8.54 7.22
CA VAL A 153 1.00 -8.61 5.87
C VAL A 153 0.34 -9.77 5.16
N ALA A 154 -0.09 -9.56 3.93
CA ALA A 154 -0.50 -10.61 3.01
C ALA A 154 0.27 -10.43 1.70
N VAL A 155 0.82 -11.52 1.17
CA VAL A 155 1.55 -11.57 -0.10
C VAL A 155 0.95 -12.67 -0.95
N ARG A 156 0.66 -12.37 -2.22
CA ARG A 156 0.14 -13.32 -3.19
C ARG A 156 0.68 -13.03 -4.58
N ASP A 157 0.51 -13.98 -5.50
CA ASP A 157 0.80 -13.74 -6.91
C ASP A 157 -0.13 -12.67 -7.50
N GLY A 158 0.46 -11.84 -8.35
CA GLY A 158 -0.20 -10.86 -9.21
C GLY A 158 -0.27 -11.34 -10.66
N GLN A 159 -0.70 -10.45 -11.56
CA GLN A 159 -0.63 -10.68 -13.01
C GLN A 159 0.79 -10.59 -13.56
N GLU A 160 1.06 -11.30 -14.66
CA GLU A 160 2.26 -11.15 -15.51
C GLU A 160 3.60 -11.19 -14.75
N GLY A 161 3.76 -12.10 -13.78
CA GLY A 161 5.00 -12.22 -13.02
C GLY A 161 5.22 -11.07 -12.04
N ARG A 162 4.13 -10.53 -11.48
CA ARG A 162 4.14 -9.58 -10.36
C ARG A 162 3.70 -10.28 -9.08
N VAL A 163 3.98 -9.65 -7.95
CA VAL A 163 3.43 -10.00 -6.64
C VAL A 163 2.64 -8.83 -6.09
N LEU A 164 1.54 -9.13 -5.42
CA LEU A 164 0.75 -8.16 -4.66
C LEU A 164 1.11 -8.29 -3.19
N MET A 165 1.58 -7.20 -2.59
CA MET A 165 1.91 -7.11 -1.17
C MET A 165 0.96 -6.14 -0.51
N MET A 166 0.21 -6.62 0.48
CA MET A 166 -0.77 -5.86 1.25
C MET A 166 -0.25 -5.71 2.68
N LEU A 167 -0.03 -4.47 3.10
CA LEU A 167 0.35 -4.11 4.46
C LEU A 167 -0.83 -3.40 5.12
N ALA A 168 -1.48 -4.08 6.04
CA ALA A 168 -2.56 -3.52 6.84
C ALA A 168 -2.05 -3.13 8.22
N THR A 169 -2.47 -1.97 8.72
CA THR A 169 -2.19 -1.48 10.07
C THR A 169 -3.42 -0.86 10.69
N TRP A 170 -3.60 -1.03 12.00
CA TRP A 170 -4.68 -0.41 12.75
C TRP A 170 -4.27 -0.16 14.22
N PRO A 171 -4.93 0.77 14.92
CA PRO A 171 -4.68 1.01 16.34
C PRO A 171 -5.03 -0.21 17.20
N ALA A 172 -4.28 -0.46 18.27
CA ALA A 172 -4.52 -1.59 19.17
C ALA A 172 -5.91 -1.57 19.84
N GLN A 173 -6.50 -0.38 19.96
CA GLN A 173 -7.84 -0.14 20.49
C GLN A 173 -8.97 -0.28 19.46
N ALA A 174 -8.67 -0.63 18.20
CA ALA A 174 -9.69 -0.86 17.18
C ALA A 174 -10.65 -2.00 17.61
N VAL A 175 -11.93 -1.85 17.29
CA VAL A 175 -12.96 -2.83 17.71
C VAL A 175 -12.93 -4.06 16.79
N PRO A 176 -13.43 -5.23 17.23
CA PRO A 176 -13.40 -6.44 16.40
C PRO A 176 -14.04 -6.28 15.01
N GLY A 177 -15.06 -5.43 14.88
CA GLY A 177 -15.66 -5.10 13.59
C GLY A 177 -14.70 -4.45 12.59
N ASP A 178 -13.75 -3.64 13.08
CA ASP A 178 -12.73 -3.01 12.23
C ASP A 178 -11.75 -4.05 11.66
N LEU A 179 -11.45 -5.09 12.43
CA LEU A 179 -10.58 -6.19 12.00
C LEU A 179 -11.21 -7.00 10.87
N LEU A 180 -12.51 -7.28 10.99
CA LEU A 180 -13.27 -7.92 9.92
C LEU A 180 -13.31 -7.06 8.66
N ASN A 181 -13.38 -5.73 8.83
CA ASN A 181 -13.39 -4.80 7.71
C ASN A 181 -12.02 -4.76 7.00
N VAL A 182 -10.91 -4.79 7.75
CA VAL A 182 -9.55 -4.93 7.20
C VAL A 182 -9.38 -6.25 6.45
N ASP A 183 -9.81 -7.37 7.05
CA ASP A 183 -9.69 -8.69 6.44
C ASP A 183 -10.54 -8.79 5.16
N ALA A 184 -11.77 -8.25 5.17
CA ALA A 184 -12.62 -8.16 3.99
C ALA A 184 -12.00 -7.29 2.88
N LEU A 185 -11.30 -6.21 3.24
CA LEU A 185 -10.58 -5.40 2.25
C LEU A 185 -9.40 -6.17 1.64
N ILE A 186 -8.60 -6.88 2.44
CA ILE A 186 -7.51 -7.73 1.94
C ILE A 186 -8.06 -8.80 0.97
N GLU A 187 -9.19 -9.42 1.29
CA GLU A 187 -9.88 -10.37 0.40
C GLU A 187 -10.44 -9.72 -0.88
N GLY A 188 -10.78 -8.43 -0.81
CA GLY A 188 -11.24 -7.62 -1.92
C GLY A 188 -10.15 -7.19 -2.88
N ILE A 189 -8.87 -7.31 -2.51
CA ILE A 189 -7.72 -7.00 -3.38
C ILE A 189 -7.33 -8.26 -4.17
N ARG A 190 -7.48 -8.19 -5.49
CA ARG A 190 -7.34 -9.36 -6.36
C ARG A 190 -6.52 -9.04 -7.60
N PRO A 191 -5.69 -9.97 -8.10
CA PRO A 191 -5.16 -9.84 -9.44
C PRO A 191 -6.31 -9.88 -10.44
N LEU A 192 -6.19 -9.12 -11.54
CA LEU A 192 -7.13 -9.27 -12.64
C LEU A 192 -7.08 -10.70 -13.18
N PRO A 193 -8.13 -11.20 -13.87
CA PRO A 193 -8.06 -12.46 -14.58
C PRO A 193 -7.12 -12.36 -15.79
N ASN A 194 -6.20 -13.32 -15.96
CA ASN A 194 -5.24 -13.33 -17.07
C ASN A 194 -5.98 -13.22 -18.41
N ARG A 195 -5.78 -12.13 -19.17
CA ARG A 195 -6.21 -12.08 -20.57
C ARG A 195 -5.30 -13.02 -21.34
N LYS A 196 -5.79 -14.22 -21.66
CA LYS A 196 -5.13 -15.09 -22.64
C LYS A 196 -4.99 -14.28 -23.94
N PRO A 197 -3.78 -14.05 -24.47
CA PRO A 197 -3.65 -13.35 -25.75
C PRO A 197 -4.43 -14.13 -26.81
N PRO A 198 -5.15 -13.45 -27.72
CA PRO A 198 -5.86 -14.14 -28.80
C PRO A 198 -4.86 -15.01 -29.56
N PRO A 199 -5.24 -16.22 -30.01
CA PRO A 199 -4.33 -17.06 -30.78
C PRO A 199 -3.84 -16.26 -31.98
N SER A 200 -2.52 -16.04 -32.04
CA SER A 200 -1.87 -15.45 -33.21
C SER A 200 -2.34 -16.24 -34.42
N LYS A 201 -3.06 -15.59 -35.35
CA LYS A 201 -3.40 -16.19 -36.63
C LYS A 201 -2.08 -16.59 -37.27
N VAL A 202 -1.78 -17.89 -37.25
CA VAL A 202 -0.71 -18.47 -38.04
C VAL A 202 -1.03 -18.10 -39.49
N PRO A 203 -0.11 -17.48 -40.25
CA PRO A 203 -0.29 -17.33 -41.68
C PRO A 203 -0.46 -18.75 -42.25
N GLN A 204 -1.67 -19.07 -42.68
CA GLN A 204 -1.95 -20.32 -43.36
C GLN A 204 -1.07 -20.33 -44.60
N ALA A 205 -0.03 -21.16 -44.58
CA ALA A 205 0.81 -21.41 -45.73
C ALA A 205 -0.10 -21.82 -46.89
N ALA A 206 -0.12 -21.00 -47.94
CA ALA A 206 -0.63 -21.43 -49.23
C ALA A 206 0.33 -22.52 -49.73
N ALA A 207 -0.19 -23.72 -49.91
CA ALA A 207 0.44 -24.81 -50.63
C ALA A 207 -0.62 -25.43 -51.55
N PRO A 208 -0.24 -26.08 -52.65
CA PRO A 208 0.94 -25.92 -53.50
C PRO A 208 0.66 -25.09 -54.77
#